data_AF-A0A842WXA9-F1
#
_entry.id   AF-A0A842WXA9-F1
#
_cell.length_a   1.000
_cell.length_b   1.000
_cell.length_c   1.000
_cell.angle_alpha   90.00
_cell.angle_beta   90.00
_cell.angle_gamma   90.00
#
_symmetry.space_group_name_H-M   'P 1'
#
loop_
_entity.id
_entity.type
_entity.pdbx_description
1 polymer ?
#
loop_
_entity_poly.entity_id
_entity_poly.type
_entity_poly.pdbx_seq_one_letter_code
_entity_poly.pdbx_strand_id
1 'polypeptide(L)'
;MAVTIKQIEDMISTLVARGLGIYGREKMGEICLTSGVALLDDNTTDWLTEDIETALNKFLVNYAKFNIAAKMTVMVLAKKYGIELPEELQRKKKRKSKFRRLLEKVRG
;
A
#
# COMPACT_ATOMS: atom_id res chain seq x y z
N MET A 1 -7.48 -17.86 1.60
CA MET A 1 -8.11 -17.63 2.91
C MET A 1 -8.96 -16.39 2.74
N ALA A 2 -10.24 -16.42 3.13
CA ALA A 2 -11.08 -15.23 3.06
C ALA A 2 -10.48 -14.18 4.00
N VAL A 3 -10.07 -13.04 3.45
CA VAL A 3 -9.62 -11.91 4.25
C VAL A 3 -10.84 -11.40 5.01
N THR A 4 -10.73 -11.34 6.34
CA THR A 4 -11.80 -10.77 7.15
C THR A 4 -11.75 -9.26 7.08
N ILE A 5 -12.92 -8.60 7.06
CA ILE A 5 -13.02 -7.13 7.08
C ILE A 5 -12.12 -6.55 8.17
N LYS A 6 -12.17 -7.13 9.38
CA LYS A 6 -11.33 -6.77 10.52
C LYS A 6 -9.82 -6.73 10.22
N GLN A 7 -9.30 -7.67 9.43
CA GLN A 7 -7.88 -7.66 9.03
C GLN A 7 -7.53 -6.49 8.11
N ILE A 8 -8.48 -6.06 7.27
CA ILE A 8 -8.34 -4.88 6.42
C ILE A 8 -8.33 -3.63 7.30
N GLU A 9 -9.25 -3.53 8.25
CA GLU A 9 -9.30 -2.40 9.20
C GLU A 9 -8.00 -2.29 10.02
N ASP A 10 -7.54 -3.41 10.59
CA ASP A 10 -6.28 -3.46 11.35
C ASP A 10 -5.08 -3.06 10.50
N MET A 11 -5.06 -3.45 9.22
CA MET A 11 -3.99 -3.07 8.30
C MET A 11 -4.02 -1.57 8.00
N ILE A 12 -5.19 -1.03 7.64
CA ILE A 12 -5.36 0.40 7.35
C ILE A 12 -5.04 1.22 8.59
N SER A 13 -5.54 0.82 9.77
CA SER A 13 -5.23 1.46 11.05
C SER A 13 -3.73 1.51 11.34
N THR A 14 -3.04 0.38 11.12
CA THR A 14 -1.58 0.35 11.26
C THR A 14 -0.88 1.30 10.28
N LEU A 15 -1.34 1.36 9.03
CA LEU A 15 -0.76 2.23 7.99
C LEU A 15 -1.03 3.71 8.28
N VAL A 16 -2.24 4.06 8.69
CA VAL A 16 -2.62 5.43 9.03
C VAL A 16 -1.88 5.89 10.27
N ALA A 17 -1.82 5.09 11.35
CA ALA A 17 -1.07 5.44 12.55
C ALA A 17 0.42 5.66 12.28
N ARG A 18 1.06 4.78 11.50
CA ARG A 18 2.45 4.95 11.09
C ARG A 18 2.64 6.13 10.16
N GLY A 19 1.72 6.32 9.21
CA GLY A 19 1.73 7.41 8.26
C GLY A 19 1.58 8.77 8.94
N LEU A 20 0.74 8.87 9.97
CA LEU A 20 0.57 10.08 10.77
C LEU A 20 1.88 10.43 11.49
N GLY A 21 2.59 9.44 12.04
CA GLY A 21 3.87 9.65 12.71
C GLY A 21 5.01 10.04 11.76
N ILE A 22 5.01 9.55 10.51
CA ILE A 22 6.11 9.76 9.55
C ILE A 22 5.86 10.96 8.64
N TYR A 23 4.61 11.16 8.20
CA TYR A 23 4.22 12.14 7.17
C TYR A 23 3.38 13.29 7.72
N GLY A 24 2.84 13.16 8.95
CA GLY A 24 1.98 14.17 9.56
C GLY A 24 0.51 14.08 9.14
N ARG A 25 -0.33 14.88 9.81
CA ARG A 25 -1.80 14.91 9.61
C ARG A 25 -2.22 15.38 8.22
N GLU A 26 -1.60 16.44 7.70
CA GLU A 26 -2.00 17.03 6.40
C GLU A 26 -1.87 16.02 5.25
N LYS A 27 -0.71 15.38 5.15
CA LYS A 27 -0.42 14.40 4.10
C LYS A 27 -1.27 13.13 4.22
N MET A 28 -1.50 12.66 5.45
CA MET A 28 -2.40 11.52 5.65
C MET A 28 -3.85 11.88 5.36
N GLY A 29 -4.29 13.10 5.69
CA GLY A 29 -5.59 13.64 5.32
C GLY A 29 -5.80 13.59 3.81
N GLU A 30 -4.81 14.04 3.03
CA GLU A 30 -4.86 13.99 1.57
C GLU A 30 -4.93 12.54 1.04
N ILE A 31 -4.12 11.63 1.57
CA ILE A 31 -4.12 10.21 1.14
C ILE A 31 -5.46 9.54 1.46
N CYS A 32 -5.99 9.77 2.66
CA CYS A 32 -7.27 9.22 3.09
C CYS A 32 -8.43 9.77 2.22
N LEU A 33 -8.49 11.09 2.05
CA LEU A 33 -9.52 11.75 1.23
C LEU A 33 -9.49 11.27 -0.23
N THR A 34 -8.31 11.22 -0.86
CA THR A 34 -8.16 10.79 -2.27
C THR A 34 -8.45 9.30 -2.47
N SER A 35 -8.38 8.52 -1.41
CA SER A 35 -8.61 7.07 -1.46
C SER A 35 -10.02 6.68 -1.04
N GLY A 36 -10.84 7.64 -0.59
CA GLY A 36 -12.18 7.37 -0.04
C GLY A 36 -12.14 6.65 1.30
N VAL A 37 -11.04 6.78 2.06
CA VAL A 37 -10.86 6.18 3.38
C VAL A 37 -10.98 7.29 4.42
N ALA A 38 -11.83 7.11 5.44
CA ALA A 38 -11.92 8.07 6.53
C ALA A 38 -10.59 8.12 7.32
N LEU A 39 -10.18 9.31 7.74
CA LEU A 39 -9.07 9.43 8.69
C LEU A 39 -9.57 8.86 10.03
N LEU A 40 -8.93 7.80 10.53
CA LEU A 40 -9.38 6.98 11.66
C LEU A 40 -9.40 7.69 13.04
N ASP A 41 -9.40 9.02 13.08
CA ASP A 41 -9.56 9.80 14.33
C ASP A 41 -11.02 9.80 14.81
N ASP A 42 -11.97 9.39 13.97
CA ASP A 42 -13.40 9.36 14.28
C ASP A 42 -14.00 7.95 14.10
N ASN A 43 -14.23 7.25 15.22
CA ASN A 43 -14.81 5.89 15.28
C ASN A 43 -16.31 5.86 14.91
N THR A 44 -16.86 6.94 14.38
CA THR A 44 -18.30 7.15 14.18
C THR A 44 -18.76 6.88 12.75
N THR A 45 -17.84 6.74 11.79
CA THR A 45 -18.20 6.59 10.38
C THR A 45 -17.94 5.17 9.90
N ASP A 46 -19.00 4.42 9.61
CA ASP A 46 -18.94 3.16 8.85
C ASP A 46 -18.43 3.47 7.43
N TRP A 47 -17.11 3.38 7.26
CA TRP A 47 -16.39 3.63 6.00
C TRP A 47 -16.55 2.48 4.98
N LEU A 48 -17.49 1.57 5.24
CA LEU A 48 -17.59 0.24 4.67
C LEU A 48 -18.76 0.05 3.71
N THR A 49 -19.34 1.14 3.20
CA THR A 49 -20.73 1.09 2.71
C THR A 49 -20.93 0.66 1.27
N GLU A 50 -19.93 0.59 0.37
CA GLU A 50 -20.24 0.14 -1.01
C GLU A 50 -19.08 -0.49 -1.82
N ASP A 51 -17.79 -0.22 -1.55
CA ASP A 51 -16.71 -0.71 -2.42
C ASP A 51 -15.32 -0.82 -1.72
N ILE A 52 -15.27 -1.65 -0.68
CA ILE A 52 -14.12 -1.79 0.25
C ILE A 52 -12.83 -2.14 -0.49
N GLU A 53 -12.91 -3.09 -1.44
CA GLU A 53 -11.76 -3.54 -2.21
C GLU A 53 -11.20 -2.42 -3.09
N THR A 54 -12.09 -1.61 -3.68
CA THR A 54 -11.72 -0.48 -4.52
C THR A 54 -11.06 0.63 -3.70
N ALA A 55 -11.63 0.98 -2.55
CA ALA A 55 -11.07 1.97 -1.62
C ALA A 55 -9.71 1.52 -1.07
N LEU A 56 -9.61 0.24 -0.67
CA LEU A 56 -8.36 -0.37 -0.21
C LEU A 56 -7.27 -0.30 -1.29
N ASN A 57 -7.59 -0.70 -2.51
CA ASN A 57 -6.62 -0.66 -3.61
C ASN A 57 -6.11 0.74 -3.89
N LYS A 58 -7.01 1.74 -3.93
CA LYS A 58 -6.63 3.15 -4.08
C LYS A 58 -5.73 3.62 -2.94
N PHE A 59 -6.07 3.28 -1.70
CA PHE A 59 -5.28 3.63 -0.52
C PHE A 59 -3.87 3.03 -0.57
N LEU A 60 -3.74 1.75 -0.88
CA LEU A 60 -2.43 1.08 -0.95
C LEU A 60 -1.55 1.68 -2.05
N VAL A 61 -2.12 1.99 -3.21
CA VAL A 61 -1.41 2.63 -4.31
C VAL A 61 -0.96 4.04 -3.92
N ASN A 62 -1.85 4.86 -3.35
CA ASN A 62 -1.54 6.23 -2.96
C ASN A 62 -0.51 6.29 -1.82
N TYR A 63 -0.63 5.42 -0.82
CA TYR A 63 0.34 5.29 0.25
C TYR A 63 1.72 4.86 -0.28
N ALA A 64 1.77 3.87 -1.18
CA ALA A 64 3.02 3.35 -1.72
C ALA A 64 3.75 4.30 -2.70
N LYS A 65 3.04 5.27 -3.30
CA LYS A 65 3.65 6.30 -4.16
C LYS A 65 4.56 7.26 -3.40
N PHE A 66 4.37 7.40 -2.09
CA PHE A 66 5.03 8.43 -1.29
C PHE A 66 6.55 8.24 -1.18
N ASN A 67 6.98 7.03 -0.81
CA ASN A 67 8.40 6.68 -0.80
C ASN A 67 8.58 5.15 -0.87
N ILE A 68 9.82 4.72 -1.10
CA ILE A 68 10.17 3.29 -1.19
C ILE A 68 9.88 2.56 0.13
N ALA A 69 10.05 3.23 1.28
CA ALA A 69 9.79 2.65 2.60
C ALA A 69 8.30 2.38 2.84
N ALA A 70 7.41 3.25 2.36
CA ALA A 70 5.96 3.11 2.39
C ALA A 70 5.53 1.92 1.54
N LYS A 71 6.06 1.83 0.32
CA LYS A 71 5.82 0.67 -0.55
C LYS A 71 6.23 -0.64 0.12
N MET A 72 7.41 -0.69 0.73
CA MET A 72 7.87 -1.87 1.47
C MET A 72 6.98 -2.19 2.67
N THR A 73 6.53 -1.17 3.41
CA THR A 73 5.63 -1.33 4.55
C THR A 73 4.30 -1.93 4.13
N VAL A 74 3.72 -1.42 3.04
CA VAL A 74 2.48 -1.97 2.44
C VAL A 74 2.68 -3.42 2.01
N MET A 75 3.80 -3.76 1.36
CA MET A 75 4.08 -5.14 0.96
C MET A 75 4.22 -6.09 2.15
N VAL A 76 4.91 -5.66 3.22
CA VAL A 76 5.09 -6.47 4.44
C VAL A 76 3.76 -6.67 5.16
N LEU A 77 2.95 -5.62 5.29
CA LEU A 77 1.65 -5.71 5.95
C LEU A 77 0.66 -6.54 5.13
N ALA A 78 0.59 -6.36 3.82
CA ALA A 78 -0.26 -7.18 2.95
C ALA A 78 0.09 -8.68 3.08
N LYS A 79 1.39 -9.02 3.13
CA LYS A 79 1.84 -10.40 3.37
C LYS A 79 1.47 -10.91 4.77
N LYS A 80 1.54 -10.05 5.80
CA LYS A 80 1.21 -10.40 7.19
C LYS A 80 -0.29 -10.70 7.35
N TYR A 81 -1.15 -9.92 6.70
CA TYR A 81 -2.60 -10.04 6.79
C TYR A 81 -3.22 -10.93 5.70
N GLY A 82 -2.42 -11.42 4.75
CA GLY A 82 -2.91 -12.27 3.65
C GLY A 82 -3.74 -11.51 2.60
N ILE A 83 -3.53 -10.20 2.48
CA ILE A 83 -4.25 -9.31 1.56
C ILE A 83 -3.53 -9.32 0.21
N GLU A 84 -4.30 -9.45 -0.87
CA GLU A 84 -3.75 -9.36 -2.22
C GLU A 84 -3.31 -7.93 -2.54
N LEU A 85 -2.09 -7.80 -3.07
CA LEU A 85 -1.56 -6.49 -3.46
C LEU A 85 -2.10 -6.09 -4.84
N PRO A 86 -2.46 -4.83 -5.06
CA PRO A 86 -2.84 -4.36 -6.39
C PRO A 86 -1.70 -4.58 -7.40
N GLU A 87 -2.05 -4.94 -8.64
CA GLU A 87 -1.08 -5.26 -9.71
C GLU A 87 -0.03 -4.17 -9.93
N GLU A 88 -0.42 -2.91 -9.71
CA GLU A 88 0.47 -1.75 -9.80
C GLU A 88 1.68 -1.84 -8.86
N LEU A 89 1.51 -2.44 -7.69
CA LEU A 89 2.58 -2.64 -6.71
C LEU A 89 3.40 -3.89 -7.00
N GLN A 90 2.78 -4.90 -7.63
CA GLN A 90 3.41 -6.18 -7.96
C GLN A 90 4.40 -6.11 -9.13
N ARG A 91 4.31 -5.09 -10.01
CA ARG A 91 5.23 -4.95 -11.16
C ARG A 91 6.69 -4.80 -10.69
N LYS A 92 7.39 -5.92 -10.60
CA LYS A 92 8.85 -5.99 -10.59
C LYS A 92 9.31 -5.37 -11.91
N LYS A 93 9.80 -4.13 -11.89
CA LYS A 93 10.64 -3.63 -12.99
C LYS A 93 11.72 -4.68 -13.19
N LYS A 94 11.65 -5.45 -14.29
CA LYS A 94 12.70 -6.39 -14.72
C LYS A 94 13.95 -5.55 -14.95
N ARG A 95 14.74 -5.28 -13.91
CA ARG A 95 16.08 -4.74 -14.04
C ARG A 95 16.87 -5.85 -14.75
N LYS A 96 16.98 -5.77 -16.08
CA LYS A 96 18.00 -6.52 -16.82
C LYS A 96 19.33 -6.11 -16.19
N SER A 97 19.90 -7.01 -15.37
CA SER A 97 21.14 -6.77 -14.65
C SER A 97 22.22 -6.34 -15.63
N LYS A 98 22.89 -5.20 -15.37
CA LYS A 98 24.03 -4.72 -16.18
C LYS A 98 25.10 -5.81 -16.33
N PHE A 99 25.25 -6.67 -15.33
CA PHE A 99 26.16 -7.82 -15.36
C PHE A 99 25.86 -8.80 -16.50
N ARG A 100 24.57 -9.02 -16.82
CA ARG A 100 24.18 -9.95 -17.88
C ARG A 100 24.55 -9.42 -19.27
N ARG A 101 24.41 -8.10 -19.49
CA ARG A 101 24.86 -7.44 -20.73
C ARG A 101 26.39 -7.44 -20.88
N LEU A 102 27.10 -7.34 -19.76
CA LEU A 102 28.57 -7.33 -19.77
C LEU A 102 29.13 -8.72 -20.09
N LEU A 103 28.53 -9.78 -19.55
CA LEU A 103 28.89 -11.17 -19.87
C LEU A 103 28.56 -11.55 -21.32
N GLU A 104 27.45 -11.06 -21.89
CA GLU A 104 27.12 -11.26 -23.31
C GLU A 104 28.14 -10.56 -24.24
N LYS A 105 28.73 -9.44 -23.81
CA LYS A 105 29.71 -8.68 -24.59
C LYS A 105 31.14 -9.22 -24.52
N VAL A 106 31.44 -10.07 -23.54
CA VAL A 106 32.76 -10.72 -23.37
C VAL A 106 32.78 -12.11 -24.03
N ARG A 107 31.61 -12.68 -24.34
CA ARG A 107 31.46 -14.05 -24.85
C ARG A 107 31.11 -14.14 -26.35
N GLY A 108 30.94 -12.99 -27.02
CA GLY A 108 30.78 -12.86 -28.47
C GLY A 108 31.84 -11.93 -29.02
#